data_AF-A0A9E2GF78-F1
#
_entry.id   AF-A0A9E2GF78-F1
#
_cell.length_a   1.000
_cell.length_b   1.000
_cell.length_c   1.000
_cell.angle_alpha   90.00
_cell.angle_beta   90.00
_cell.angle_gamma   90.00
#
_symmetry.space_group_name_H-M   'P 1'
#
loop_
_entity.id
_entity.type
_entity.pdbx_description
1 polymer ?
#
loop_
_entity_poly.entity_id
_entity_poly.type
_entity_poly.pdbx_seq_one_letter_code
_entity_poly.pdbx_strand_id
1 'polypeptide(L)'
;MAEFLQVLIAGFVASLVWFVLGSVLYVNPLIAKIYKKRESSPGFKVWQSQPKYIITMYFVGALIPCLILAFVYSFLSPAFTGSLILKTLCLGLIIASVRMIPRFFDMWIQTTYPDTLLTIEIVNGTILSFAAAAVLAWLL
;
A
#
# COMPACT_ATOMS: atom_id res chain seq x y z
N MET A 1 -13.22 20.34 -14.77
CA MET A 1 -14.10 19.58 -13.85
C MET A 1 -14.02 18.07 -14.11
N ALA A 2 -14.10 17.62 -15.38
CA ALA A 2 -13.94 16.20 -15.75
C ALA A 2 -12.58 15.60 -15.30
N GLU A 3 -11.48 16.33 -15.47
CA GLU A 3 -10.14 15.87 -15.09
C GLU A 3 -9.99 15.65 -13.56
N PHE A 4 -10.53 16.56 -12.75
CA PHE A 4 -10.50 16.43 -11.30
C PHE A 4 -11.33 15.23 -10.82
N LEU A 5 -12.50 15.01 -11.41
CA LEU A 5 -13.32 13.83 -11.11
C LEU A 5 -12.60 12.54 -11.48
N GLN A 6 -11.88 12.50 -12.60
CA GLN A 6 -11.10 11.35 -13.03
C GLN A 6 -9.97 11.02 -12.05
N VAL A 7 -9.28 12.03 -11.51
CA VAL A 7 -8.27 11.84 -10.45
C VAL A 7 -8.88 11.21 -9.19
N LEU A 8 -10.05 11.71 -8.76
CA LEU A 8 -10.75 11.14 -7.60
C LEU A 8 -11.18 9.68 -7.84
N ILE A 9 -11.71 9.39 -9.03
CA ILE A 9 -12.09 8.02 -9.42
C ILE A 9 -10.85 7.12 -9.43
N ALA A 10 -9.76 7.55 -10.05
CA ALA A 10 -8.52 6.77 -10.12
C ALA A 10 -7.96 6.46 -8.73
N GLY A 11 -7.91 7.45 -7.84
CA GLY A 11 -7.47 7.24 -6.46
C GLY A 11 -8.40 6.33 -5.67
N PHE A 12 -9.72 6.45 -5.85
CA PHE A 12 -10.70 5.56 -5.23
C PHE A 12 -10.55 4.12 -5.72
N VAL A 13 -10.48 3.88 -7.03
CA VAL A 13 -10.29 2.54 -7.61
C VAL A 13 -8.96 1.94 -7.16
N ALA A 14 -7.88 2.72 -7.16
CA ALA A 14 -6.58 2.27 -6.66
C ALA A 14 -6.65 1.85 -5.19
N SER A 15 -7.41 2.57 -4.36
CA SER A 15 -7.61 2.23 -2.96
C SER A 15 -8.39 0.93 -2.75
N LEU A 16 -9.41 0.67 -3.58
CA LEU A 16 -10.17 -0.57 -3.53
C LEU A 16 -9.29 -1.76 -3.92
N VAL A 17 -8.52 -1.62 -5.00
CA VAL A 17 -7.57 -2.65 -5.44
C VAL A 17 -6.52 -2.90 -4.36
N TRP A 18 -5.94 -1.85 -3.78
CA TRP A 18 -4.99 -1.95 -2.67
C TRP A 18 -5.61 -2.70 -1.49
N PHE A 19 -6.83 -2.33 -1.08
CA PHE A 19 -7.48 -2.91 0.09
C PHE A 19 -7.86 -4.38 -0.11
N VAL A 20 -8.41 -4.73 -1.27
CA VAL A 20 -8.77 -6.11 -1.61
C VAL A 20 -7.51 -6.98 -1.68
N LEU A 21 -6.49 -6.54 -2.44
CA LEU A 21 -5.23 -7.28 -2.54
C LEU A 21 -4.53 -7.38 -1.19
N GLY A 22 -4.53 -6.30 -0.41
CA GLY A 22 -3.96 -6.30 0.94
C GLY A 22 -4.66 -7.30 1.83
N SER A 23 -5.99 -7.33 1.82
CA SER A 23 -6.76 -8.31 2.57
C SER A 23 -6.40 -9.75 2.17
N VAL A 24 -6.27 -10.04 0.87
CA VAL A 24 -5.85 -11.37 0.39
C VAL A 24 -4.43 -11.71 0.86
N LEU A 25 -3.47 -10.79 0.71
CA LEU A 25 -2.07 -11.01 1.06
C LEU A 25 -1.87 -11.21 2.58
N TYR A 26 -2.55 -10.43 3.42
CA TYR A 26 -2.37 -10.48 4.88
C TYR A 26 -3.25 -11.54 5.57
N VAL A 27 -4.40 -11.91 5.00
CA VAL A 27 -5.30 -12.92 5.59
C VAL A 27 -5.01 -14.34 5.07
N ASN A 28 -4.08 -14.50 4.13
CA ASN A 28 -3.76 -15.84 3.63
C ASN A 28 -3.27 -16.76 4.78
N PRO A 29 -3.55 -18.09 4.73
CA PRO A 29 -3.26 -18.99 5.83
C PRO A 29 -1.78 -19.10 6.21
N LEU A 30 -0.85 -18.86 5.28
CA LEU A 30 0.59 -18.93 5.53
C LEU A 30 1.04 -17.73 6.35
N ILE A 31 0.66 -16.53 5.93
CA ILE A 31 0.98 -15.27 6.60
C ILE A 31 0.25 -15.19 7.94
N ALA A 32 -1.03 -15.55 8.00
CA ALA A 32 -1.80 -15.58 9.24
C ALA A 32 -1.15 -16.48 10.31
N LYS A 33 -0.61 -17.64 9.92
CA LYS A 33 0.14 -18.53 10.85
C LYS A 33 1.42 -17.87 11.37
N ILE A 34 2.13 -17.09 10.54
CA ILE A 34 3.33 -16.38 10.96
C ILE A 34 2.98 -15.26 11.96
N TYR A 35 1.94 -14.48 11.66
CA TYR A 35 1.43 -13.45 12.57
C TYR A 35 1.04 -14.05 13.93
N LYS A 36 0.27 -15.15 13.92
CA LYS A 36 -0.15 -15.85 15.15
C LYS A 36 1.03 -16.32 16.02
N LYS A 37 2.10 -16.83 15.41
CA LYS A 37 3.33 -17.25 16.12
C LYS A 37 4.09 -16.09 16.76
N ARG A 38 3.82 -14.85 16.34
CA ARG A 38 4.52 -13.64 16.77
C ARG A 38 3.65 -12.71 17.61
N GLU A 39 2.42 -13.10 17.95
CA GLU A 39 1.48 -12.30 18.75
C GLU A 39 2.03 -11.88 20.12
N SER A 40 2.90 -12.70 20.72
CA SER A 40 3.52 -12.40 22.02
C SER A 40 4.72 -11.45 21.93
N SER A 41 5.09 -10.99 20.74
CA SER A 41 6.25 -10.10 20.56
C SER A 41 5.89 -8.68 21.05
N PRO A 42 6.79 -7.97 21.75
CA PRO A 42 6.49 -6.64 22.31
C PRO A 42 6.11 -5.60 21.25
N GLY A 43 6.64 -5.70 20.02
CA GLY A 43 6.26 -4.85 18.89
C GLY A 43 4.96 -5.24 18.18
N PHE A 44 4.28 -6.31 18.60
CA PHE A 44 3.04 -6.75 17.96
C PHE A 44 1.86 -5.94 18.46
N LYS A 45 1.23 -5.16 17.57
CA LYS A 45 0.07 -4.34 17.91
C LYS A 45 -1.20 -5.17 17.95
N VAL A 46 -1.75 -5.37 19.14
CA VAL A 46 -3.06 -6.01 19.33
C VAL A 46 -4.17 -4.97 19.16
N TRP A 47 -5.09 -5.22 18.22
CA TRP A 47 -6.27 -4.40 18.02
C TRP A 47 -7.46 -5.00 18.77
N GLN A 48 -8.09 -4.21 19.64
CA GLN A 48 -9.24 -4.68 20.44
C GLN A 48 -10.51 -4.90 19.60
N SER A 49 -10.64 -4.22 18.46
CA SER A 49 -11.82 -4.29 17.59
C SER A 49 -11.40 -4.51 16.15
N GLN A 50 -11.75 -5.68 15.62
CA GLN A 50 -11.47 -6.06 14.23
C GLN A 50 -12.21 -5.16 13.22
N PRO A 51 -13.51 -4.81 13.39
CA PRO A 51 -14.17 -3.86 12.48
C PRO A 51 -13.48 -2.49 12.46
N LYS A 52 -13.12 -1.96 13.63
CA LYS A 52 -12.41 -0.67 13.74
C LYS A 52 -11.05 -0.72 13.05
N TYR A 53 -10.32 -1.82 13.19
CA TYR A 53 -9.06 -2.04 12.49
C TYR A 53 -9.24 -2.02 10.96
N ILE A 54 -10.21 -2.79 10.43
CA ILE A 54 -10.46 -2.89 8.99
C ILE A 54 -10.83 -1.53 8.40
N ILE A 55 -11.75 -0.80 9.06
CA ILE A 55 -12.18 0.53 8.62
C ILE A 55 -10.98 1.49 8.64
N THR A 56 -10.20 1.51 9.73
CA THR A 56 -9.02 2.39 9.84
C THR A 56 -7.98 2.05 8.77
N MET A 57 -7.73 0.76 8.54
CA MET A 57 -6.79 0.28 7.52
C MET A 57 -7.25 0.67 6.12
N TYR A 58 -8.54 0.61 5.83
CA TYR A 58 -9.07 1.07 4.54
C TYR A 58 -8.91 2.58 4.38
N PHE A 59 -9.48 3.38 5.30
CA PHE A 59 -9.51 4.84 5.14
C PHE A 59 -8.11 5.47 5.22
N VAL A 60 -7.35 5.14 6.26
CA VAL A 60 -6.03 5.74 6.52
C VAL A 60 -4.93 5.00 5.76
N GLY A 61 -5.04 3.68 5.64
CA GLY A 61 -4.00 2.86 5.03
C GLY A 61 -4.10 2.72 3.50
N ALA A 62 -5.27 2.91 2.91
CA ALA A 62 -5.48 2.77 1.46
C ALA A 62 -6.06 4.02 0.81
N LEU A 63 -7.24 4.48 1.23
CA LEU A 63 -8.00 5.54 0.54
C LEU A 63 -7.25 6.88 0.50
N ILE A 64 -6.91 7.45 1.65
CA ILE A 64 -6.23 8.75 1.71
C ILE A 64 -4.89 8.70 0.94
N PRO A 65 -4.00 7.70 1.17
CA PRO A 65 -2.76 7.60 0.40
C PRO A 65 -2.99 7.48 -1.11
N CYS A 66 -3.96 6.68 -1.57
CA CYS A 66 -4.22 6.51 -3.00
C CYS A 66 -4.80 7.77 -3.65
N LEU A 67 -5.62 8.54 -2.94
CA LEU A 67 -6.10 9.85 -3.42
C LEU A 67 -4.94 10.86 -3.56
N ILE A 68 -4.05 10.91 -2.57
CA ILE A 68 -2.85 11.76 -2.64
C ILE A 68 -1.95 11.33 -3.81
N LEU A 69 -1.73 10.02 -3.97
CA LEU A 69 -0.94 9.48 -5.08
C LEU A 69 -1.56 9.78 -6.45
N ALA A 70 -2.88 9.64 -6.59
CA ALA A 70 -3.58 9.98 -7.83
C ALA A 70 -3.43 11.47 -8.17
N PHE A 71 -3.59 12.34 -7.16
CA PHE A 71 -3.39 13.77 -7.32
C PHE A 71 -1.95 14.08 -7.76
N VAL A 72 -0.94 13.60 -7.04
CA VAL A 72 0.47 13.80 -7.40
C VAL A 72 0.78 13.26 -8.80
N TYR A 73 0.31 12.05 -9.12
CA TYR A 73 0.55 11.43 -10.41
C TYR A 73 -0.11 12.21 -11.56
N SER A 74 -1.26 12.85 -11.38
CA SER A 74 -1.85 13.69 -12.44
C SER A 74 -0.97 14.86 -12.89
N PHE A 75 -0.07 15.35 -12.03
CA PHE A 75 0.92 16.36 -12.41
C PHE A 75 2.21 15.76 -12.96
N LEU A 76 2.55 14.54 -12.53
CA LEU A 76 3.77 13.86 -12.97
C LEU A 76 3.57 13.01 -14.23
N SER A 77 2.33 12.69 -14.61
CA SER A 77 2.03 11.80 -15.75
C SER A 77 2.68 12.23 -17.06
N PRO A 78 2.86 13.53 -17.38
CA PRO A 78 3.58 13.94 -18.59
C PRO A 78 5.07 13.60 -18.57
N ALA A 79 5.69 13.47 -17.39
CA ALA A 79 7.09 13.07 -17.25
C ALA A 79 7.30 11.56 -17.48
N PHE A 80 6.24 10.76 -17.38
CA PHE A 80 6.28 9.33 -17.66
C PHE A 80 5.94 9.06 -19.13
N THR A 81 6.97 8.80 -19.94
CA THR A 81 6.80 8.38 -21.34
C THR A 81 6.88 6.86 -21.47
N GLY A 82 6.28 6.32 -22.55
CA GLY A 82 6.35 4.89 -22.87
C GLY A 82 5.07 4.10 -22.58
N SER A 83 5.21 2.76 -22.59
CA SER A 83 4.09 1.82 -22.46
C SER A 83 3.50 1.82 -21.05
N LEU A 84 2.25 1.34 -20.92
CA LEU A 84 1.58 1.17 -19.61
C LEU A 84 2.43 0.37 -18.62
N ILE A 85 3.13 -0.66 -19.09
CA ILE A 85 4.02 -1.49 -18.27
C ILE A 85 5.17 -0.64 -17.73
N LEU A 86 5.82 0.17 -18.58
CA LEU A 86 6.94 1.00 -18.16
C LEU A 86 6.49 2.07 -17.15
N LYS A 87 5.36 2.73 -17.39
CA LYS A 87 4.75 3.68 -16.44
C LYS A 87 4.48 3.02 -15.08
N THR A 88 3.88 1.82 -15.11
CA THR A 88 3.59 1.02 -13.92
C THR A 88 4.87 0.67 -13.16
N LEU A 89 5.92 0.25 -13.86
CA LEU A 89 7.18 -0.12 -13.25
C LEU A 89 7.85 1.09 -12.57
N CYS A 90 7.97 2.20 -13.28
CA CYS A 90 8.60 3.42 -12.76
C CYS A 90 7.81 3.99 -11.58
N LEU A 91 6.50 4.15 -11.73
CA LEU A 91 5.64 4.67 -10.67
C LEU A 91 5.59 3.71 -9.47
N GLY A 92 5.50 2.40 -9.71
CA GLY A 92 5.51 1.38 -8.67
C GLY A 92 6.80 1.40 -7.83
N LEU A 93 7.96 1.55 -8.47
CA LEU A 93 9.24 1.72 -7.77
C LEU A 93 9.30 2.99 -6.94
N ILE A 94 8.78 4.11 -7.47
CA ILE A 94 8.73 5.38 -6.73
C ILE A 94 7.83 5.24 -5.50
N ILE A 95 6.62 4.72 -5.66
CA ILE A 95 5.67 4.54 -4.55
C ILE A 95 6.23 3.56 -3.53
N ALA A 96 6.80 2.43 -3.97
CA ALA A 96 7.43 1.47 -3.07
C ALA A 96 8.59 2.11 -2.29
N SER A 97 9.45 2.90 -2.94
CA SER A 97 10.57 3.55 -2.27
C SER A 97 10.10 4.60 -1.26
N VAL A 98 9.21 5.51 -1.67
CA VAL A 98 8.73 6.60 -0.82
C VAL A 98 7.90 6.09 0.36
N ARG A 99 7.17 4.99 0.19
CA ARG A 99 6.27 4.47 1.24
C ARG A 99 6.94 3.41 2.11
N MET A 100 7.65 2.46 1.52
CA MET A 100 8.17 1.29 2.23
C MET A 100 9.49 1.57 2.91
N ILE A 101 10.36 2.41 2.34
CA ILE A 101 11.65 2.72 2.96
C ILE A 101 11.44 3.43 4.32
N PRO A 102 10.67 4.55 4.42
CA PRO A 102 10.49 5.21 5.70
C PRO A 102 9.80 4.33 6.73
N ARG A 103 8.78 3.56 6.31
CA ARG A 103 8.04 2.63 7.18
C ARG A 103 8.93 1.50 7.69
N PHE A 104 9.78 0.94 6.83
CA PHE A 104 10.74 -0.08 7.23
C PHE A 104 11.71 0.46 8.27
N PHE A 105 12.31 1.63 8.02
CA PHE A 105 13.22 2.26 8.97
C PHE A 105 12.55 2.56 10.31
N ASP A 106 11.32 3.09 10.30
CA ASP A 106 10.55 3.35 11.52
C ASP A 106 10.37 2.08 12.37
N MET A 107 9.92 0.98 11.77
CA MET A 107 9.72 -0.28 12.52
C MET A 107 11.02 -0.99 12.88
N TRP A 108 12.06 -0.86 12.05
CA TRP A 108 13.36 -1.47 12.29
C TRP A 108 14.09 -0.80 13.47
N ILE A 109 14.04 0.53 13.55
CA ILE A 109 14.63 1.30 14.65
C ILE A 109 13.93 0.99 15.98
N GLN A 110 12.66 0.60 15.97
CA GLN A 110 11.91 0.25 17.18
C GLN A 110 12.42 -1.02 17.89
N THR A 111 13.41 -1.77 17.33
CA THR A 111 14.14 -2.97 17.83
C THR A 111 13.32 -4.15 18.38
N THR A 112 12.02 -3.97 18.55
CA THR A 112 11.08 -4.91 19.17
C THR A 112 10.13 -5.53 18.15
N TYR A 113 10.20 -5.09 16.89
CA TYR A 113 9.41 -5.61 15.78
C TYR A 113 10.09 -6.84 15.15
N PRO A 114 9.40 -7.98 15.00
CA PRO A 114 10.01 -9.18 14.44
C PRO A 114 10.43 -9.02 12.97
N ASP A 115 11.68 -9.38 12.64
CA ASP A 115 12.22 -9.30 11.27
C ASP A 115 11.36 -10.04 10.23
N THR A 116 10.74 -11.15 10.63
CA THR A 116 9.83 -11.91 9.75
C THR A 116 8.58 -11.10 9.39
N LEU A 117 8.03 -10.33 10.33
CA LEU A 117 6.87 -9.47 10.04
C LEU A 117 7.31 -8.26 9.21
N LEU A 118 8.46 -7.69 9.52
CA LEU A 118 9.07 -6.60 8.77
C LEU A 118 9.27 -6.97 7.29
N THR A 119 9.78 -8.18 7.04
CA THR A 119 9.97 -8.72 5.68
C THR A 119 8.62 -8.86 4.94
N ILE A 120 7.61 -9.41 5.61
CA ILE A 120 6.27 -9.55 5.04
C ILE A 120 5.69 -8.17 4.68
N GLU A 121 5.89 -7.17 5.54
CA GLU A 121 5.43 -5.82 5.26
C GLU A 121 6.10 -5.20 4.04
N ILE A 122 7.43 -5.32 3.90
CA ILE A 122 8.13 -4.84 2.71
C ILE A 122 7.59 -5.51 1.44
N VAL A 123 7.51 -6.84 1.45
CA VAL A 123 7.09 -7.61 0.27
C VAL A 123 5.66 -7.26 -0.13
N ASN A 124 4.72 -7.37 0.83
CA ASN A 124 3.31 -7.08 0.57
C ASN A 124 3.11 -5.60 0.21
N GLY A 125 3.77 -4.69 0.92
CA GLY A 125 3.68 -3.26 0.63
C GLY A 125 4.23 -2.91 -0.75
N THR A 126 5.29 -3.58 -1.20
CA THR A 126 5.84 -3.42 -2.55
C THR A 126 4.85 -3.92 -3.60
N ILE A 127 4.29 -5.13 -3.45
CA ILE A 127 3.27 -5.67 -4.36
C ILE A 127 2.09 -4.72 -4.49
N LEU A 128 1.60 -4.18 -3.36
CA LEU A 128 0.48 -3.26 -3.35
C LEU A 128 0.82 -1.91 -3.99
N SER A 129 2.05 -1.41 -3.84
CA SER A 129 2.55 -0.23 -4.54
C SER A 129 2.50 -0.40 -6.06
N PHE A 130 2.93 -1.54 -6.59
CA PHE A 130 2.83 -1.84 -8.03
C PHE A 130 1.38 -1.98 -8.49
N ALA A 131 0.51 -2.59 -7.69
CA ALA A 131 -0.91 -2.72 -8.04
C ALA A 131 -1.60 -1.35 -8.13
N ALA A 132 -1.37 -0.46 -7.15
CA ALA A 132 -1.90 0.90 -7.23
C ALA A 132 -1.27 1.69 -8.38
N ALA A 133 0.04 1.56 -8.63
CA ALA A 133 0.68 2.18 -9.78
C ALA A 133 0.07 1.74 -11.11
N ALA A 134 -0.26 0.46 -11.26
CA ALA A 134 -0.91 -0.07 -12.46
C ALA A 134 -2.29 0.55 -12.69
N VAL A 135 -3.09 0.68 -11.64
CA VAL A 135 -4.40 1.33 -11.71
C VAL A 135 -4.27 2.80 -12.09
N LEU A 136 -3.37 3.53 -11.42
CA LEU A 136 -3.15 4.95 -11.70
C LEU A 136 -2.64 5.18 -13.12
N ALA A 137 -1.66 4.38 -13.58
CA ALA A 137 -1.10 4.50 -14.93
C ALA A 137 -2.08 4.11 -16.04
N TRP A 138 -3.09 3.30 -15.74
CA TRP A 138 -4.17 2.99 -16.68
C TRP A 138 -5.18 4.15 -16.71
N LEU A 139 -5.60 4.65 -15.56
CA LEU A 139 -6.70 5.62 -15.48
C LEU A 139 -6.28 7.08 -15.64
N LEU A 140 -5.00 7.41 -15.54
CA LEU A 140 -4.41 8.77 -15.65
C LEU A 140 -3.18 8.77 -16.58
#